data_AF-A0A3C0PJW1-F1
#
_entry.id   AF-A0A3C0PJW1-F1
#
_cell.length_a   1.000
_cell.length_b   1.000
_cell.length_c   1.000
_cell.angle_alpha   90.00
_cell.angle_beta   90.00
_cell.angle_gamma   90.00
#
_symmetry.space_group_name_H-M   'P 1'
#
loop_
_entity.id
_entity.type
_entity.pdbx_description
1 polymer ?
#
loop_
_entity_poly.entity_id
_entity_poly.type
_entity_poly.pdbx_seq_one_letter_code
_entity_poly.pdbx_strand_id
1 'polypeptide(L)' 'MSQINRLEGGQIDRSRMLNFTFDGKSYQGYAGDTLASALLANNVRLMG' A
#
# COMPACT_ATOMS: atom_id res chain seq x y z
N MET A 1 0.00 12.80 4.01
CA MET A 1 0.60 11.85 3.04
C MET A 1 -0.53 11.05 2.40
N SER A 2 -1.08 11.51 1.27
CA SER A 2 -2.14 10.77 0.56
C SER A 2 -1.51 9.74 -0.37
N GLN A 3 -2.00 8.50 -0.30
CA GLN A 3 -1.64 7.44 -1.25
C GLN A 3 -2.27 7.78 -2.61
N ILE A 4 -1.47 8.40 -3.48
CA ILE A 4 -1.92 9.13 -4.68
C ILE A 4 -2.60 8.21 -5.72
N ASN A 5 -2.22 6.92 -5.76
CA ASN A 5 -2.77 5.95 -6.71
C ASN A 5 -3.84 5.03 -6.10
N ARG A 6 -4.30 5.29 -4.86
CA ARG A 6 -5.28 4.43 -4.21
C ARG A 6 -6.68 4.70 -4.76
N LEU A 7 -7.34 3.66 -5.26
CA LEU A 7 -8.71 3.74 -5.77
C LEU A 7 -9.73 3.71 -4.63
N GLU A 8 -10.90 4.31 -4.87
CA GLU A 8 -12.06 4.24 -3.96
C GLU A 8 -12.84 2.94 -4.20
N GLY A 9 -12.29 1.83 -3.70
CA GLY A 9 -12.85 0.48 -3.80
C GLY A 9 -11.85 -0.59 -3.36
N GLY A 10 -12.28 -1.85 -3.24
CA GLY A 10 -11.45 -3.01 -2.87
C GLY A 10 -11.80 -3.64 -1.52
N GLN A 11 -11.54 -4.96 -1.35
CA GLN A 11 -11.74 -5.69 -0.09
C GLN A 11 -10.59 -5.42 0.90
N ILE A 12 -10.40 -4.16 1.24
CA ILE A 12 -9.35 -3.71 2.16
C ILE A 12 -9.98 -2.97 3.33
N ASP A 13 -9.55 -3.31 4.54
CA ASP A 13 -10.00 -2.66 5.76
C ASP A 13 -9.18 -1.39 6.00
N ARG A 14 -9.79 -0.25 5.64
CA ARG A 14 -9.18 1.08 5.77
C ARG A 14 -9.09 1.56 7.22
N SER A 15 -9.79 0.92 8.16
CA SER A 15 -9.68 1.24 9.59
C SER A 15 -8.38 0.72 10.19
N ARG A 16 -7.76 -0.27 9.55
CA ARG A 16 -6.58 -0.96 10.04
C ARG A 16 -5.36 -0.68 9.18
N MET A 17 -4.68 0.42 9.51
CA MET A 17 -3.42 0.78 8.88
C MET A 17 -2.29 -0.16 9.36
N LEU A 18 -1.49 -0.65 8.42
CA LEU A 18 -0.34 -1.52 8.66
C LEU A 18 0.94 -0.83 8.19
N ASN A 19 1.94 -0.79 9.05
CA ASN A 19 3.28 -0.35 8.69
C ASN A 19 4.12 -1.57 8.34
N PHE A 20 4.80 -1.54 7.20
CA PHE A 20 5.71 -2.61 6.79
C PHE A 20 6.96 -2.03 6.15
N THR A 21 8.04 -2.80 6.13
CA THR A 21 9.29 -2.40 5.48
C THR A 21 9.48 -3.23 4.23
N PHE A 22 9.78 -2.57 3.12
CA PHE A 22 10.11 -3.20 1.84
C PHE A 22 11.37 -2.54 1.30
N ASP A 23 12.36 -3.34 0.90
CA ASP A 23 13.63 -2.85 0.34
C ASP A 23 14.33 -1.80 1.24
N GLY A 24 14.29 -2.01 2.56
CA GLY A 24 14.85 -1.09 3.56
C GLY A 24 14.07 0.22 3.77
N LYS A 25 12.95 0.42 3.08
CA LYS A 25 12.07 1.59 3.23
C LYS A 25 10.77 1.23 3.92
N SER A 26 10.31 2.10 4.82
CA SER A 26 9.03 1.94 5.52
C SER A 26 7.88 2.45 4.67
N TYR A 27 6.85 1.63 4.54
CA TYR A 27 5.63 1.90 3.80
C TYR A 27 4.39 1.65 4.67
N GLN A 28 3.29 2.27 4.24
CA GLN A 28 1.99 2.14 4.87
C GLN A 28 1.03 1.44 3.90
N GLY A 29 0.40 0.37 4.37
CA GLY A 29 -0.67 -0.35 3.69
C GLY A 29 -1.88 -0.51 4.62
N TYR A 30 -2.88 -1.28 4.19
CA TYR A 30 -4.06 -1.56 5.00
C TYR A 30 -4.32 -3.07 5.05
N ALA A 31 -5.02 -3.54 6.07
CA ALA A 31 -5.35 -4.96 6.15
C ALA A 31 -6.20 -5.38 4.93
N GLY A 32 -5.79 -6.46 4.27
CA GLY A 32 -6.38 -6.91 3.00
C GLY A 32 -5.70 -6.35 1.74
N ASP A 33 -4.84 -5.33 1.84
CA ASP A 33 -3.94 -4.97 0.73
C ASP A 33 -2.93 -6.12 0.48
N THR A 34 -2.61 -6.37 -0.79
CA THR A 34 -1.41 -7.14 -1.13
C THR A 34 -0.19 -6.22 -1.09
N LEU A 35 1.01 -6.80 -0.94
CA LEU A 35 2.28 -6.05 -1.02
C LEU A 35 2.37 -5.21 -2.30
N ALA A 36 1.97 -5.76 -3.45
CA ALA A 36 1.99 -5.04 -4.72
C ALA A 36 0.98 -3.88 -4.76
N SER A 37 -0.24 -4.08 -4.23
CA SER A 37 -1.28 -3.04 -4.12
C SER A 37 -0.81 -1.89 -3.24
N ALA A 38 -0.21 -2.20 -2.09
CA ALA A 38 0.32 -1.21 -1.17
C ALA A 38 1.50 -0.43 -1.77
N LEU A 39 2.42 -1.10 -2.48
CA LEU A 39 3.52 -0.44 -3.18
C LEU A 39 3.01 0.48 -4.30
N LEU A 40 2.09 0.00 -5.13
CA LEU A 40 1.49 0.80 -6.19
C LEU A 40 0.75 2.04 -5.65
N ALA A 41 -0.01 1.87 -4.57
CA ALA A 41 -0.69 2.96 -3.87
C ALA A 41 0.29 4.03 -3.35
N ASN A 42 1.52 3.62 -3.00
CA ASN A 42 2.62 4.48 -2.59
C ASN A 42 3.50 4.96 -3.77
N ASN A 43 3.02 4.90 -5.02
CA ASN A 43 3.77 5.27 -6.24
C ASN A 43 5.03 4.42 -6.52
N VAL A 44 5.18 3.28 -5.87
CA VAL A 44 6.27 2.35 -6.15
C VAL A 44 5.80 1.38 -7.23
N ARG A 45 6.40 1.48 -8.42
CA ARG A 45 6.26 0.45 -9.46
C ARG A 45 7.33 -0.59 -9.23
N LEU A 46 6.92 -1.83 -8.95
CA LEU A 46 7.81 -2.96 -8.97
C LEU A 46 8.10 -3.28 -10.45
N MET A 47 9.28 -2.87 -10.94
CA MET A 47 9.77 -3.30 -12.25
C MET A 47 10.53 -4.61 -12.06
N GLY A 48 10.02 -5.68 -12.67
CA GLY A 48 10.63 -7.00 -12.77
C GLY A 48 10.26 -7.60 -14.12
#